data_AF-A0A934L6L9-F1
#
_entry.id   AF-A0A934L6L9-F1
#
_cell.length_a   1.000
_cell.length_b   1.000
_cell.length_c   1.000
_cell.angle_alpha   90.00
_cell.angle_beta   90.00
_cell.angle_gamma   90.00
#
_symmetry.space_group_name_H-M   'P 1'
#
loop_
_entity.id
_entity.type
_entity.pdbx_description
1 polymer ?
#
loop_
_entity_poly.entity_id
_entity_poly.type
_entity_poly.pdbx_seq_one_letter_code
_entity_poly.pdbx_strand_id
1 'polypeptide(L)'
;MLRPRAIPVVLAVLAGCAGPELSYSIARGEFDSVTGYATESGESAGFAFRADVDRWPWTVRLFYGSGFDWLLARVFGLQPSARGADNPSGVARGRLAEMAGYLDLSLGHLADVAERALWVAARDPQPLDQAVAVESLEGVLAELGVDPLDSPMADAGGEATVAAIDADLRVLESAAPWRRTAREPSATERRRALASLQRGTARPHPSAELGRRLLRFLHRAAVAESDPMLRQAWVDGLATVVGQEASRMLRIKLTASDELGVPRDDVRRSAILAIVRLAGPRAVPWIVHQLVRSGAGRLDSSEHVRRLVVRLCAALPAELVDVRVGEGPSPIEFLYDVVKRDDLAGLRTVALEALAICLGRDTSHDPAWADAYWQERALRGAGRAP
;
A
#
# COMPACT_ATOMS: atom_id res chain seq x y z
N MET A 1 47.58 -8.29 25.62
CA MET A 1 47.15 -6.88 25.71
C MET A 1 47.01 -6.32 24.30
N LEU A 2 45.79 -6.27 23.76
CA LEU A 2 45.50 -5.66 22.46
C LEU A 2 45.52 -4.12 22.63
N ARG A 3 46.22 -3.41 21.75
CA ARG A 3 46.33 -1.94 21.81
C ARG A 3 44.93 -1.30 21.64
N PRO A 4 44.52 -0.34 22.50
CA PRO A 4 43.18 0.25 22.50
C PRO A 4 42.82 1.09 21.26
N ARG A 5 43.73 1.24 20.29
CA ARG A 5 43.50 2.01 19.05
C ARG A 5 42.93 1.20 17.89
N ALA A 6 42.90 -0.13 17.96
CA ALA A 6 42.35 -0.99 16.90
C ALA A 6 40.83 -1.20 17.02
N ILE A 7 40.27 -1.02 18.23
CA ILE A 7 38.86 -1.26 18.53
C ILE A 7 37.92 -0.29 17.77
N PRO A 8 38.19 1.03 17.67
CA PRO A 8 37.28 1.94 16.95
C PRO A 8 37.20 1.69 15.45
N VAL A 9 38.31 1.26 14.83
CA VAL A 9 38.39 1.00 13.38
C VAL A 9 37.69 -0.31 13.01
N VAL A 10 37.88 -1.36 13.82
CA VAL A 10 37.16 -2.63 13.63
C VAL A 10 35.66 -2.45 13.87
N LEU A 11 35.27 -1.61 14.84
CA LEU A 11 33.88 -1.27 15.10
C LEU A 11 33.25 -0.43 13.96
N ALA A 12 33.98 0.50 13.36
CA ALA A 12 33.51 1.28 12.22
C ALA A 12 33.35 0.44 10.94
N VAL A 13 34.27 -0.51 10.70
CA VAL A 13 34.19 -1.44 9.56
C VAL A 13 33.04 -2.44 9.74
N LEU A 14 32.79 -2.93 10.96
CA LEU A 14 31.64 -3.78 11.26
C LEU A 14 30.31 -3.01 11.20
N ALA A 15 30.30 -1.72 11.56
CA ALA A 15 29.13 -0.86 11.43
C ALA A 15 28.74 -0.60 9.95
N GLY A 16 29.71 -0.60 9.03
CA GLY A 16 29.44 -0.48 7.60
C GLY A 16 28.85 -1.74 6.94
N CYS A 17 29.09 -2.93 7.50
CA CYS A 17 28.65 -4.21 6.92
C CYS A 17 27.36 -4.78 7.54
N ALA A 18 26.97 -4.36 8.73
CA ALA A 18 25.74 -4.82 9.41
C ALA A 18 24.54 -3.86 9.25
N GLY A 19 24.72 -2.69 8.65
CA GLY A 19 23.82 -1.54 8.79
C GLY A 19 22.36 -1.75 8.37
N PRO A 20 22.04 -2.10 7.11
CA PRO A 20 20.65 -2.10 6.64
C PRO A 20 19.82 -3.29 7.16
N GLU A 21 20.37 -4.50 7.09
CA GLU A 21 19.66 -5.73 7.50
C GLU A 21 19.38 -5.77 9.01
N LEU A 22 20.33 -5.30 9.82
CA LEU A 22 20.14 -5.26 11.26
C LEU A 22 19.13 -4.19 11.66
N SER A 23 19.20 -3.00 11.04
CA SER A 23 18.21 -1.94 11.23
C SER A 23 16.80 -2.42 10.83
N TYR A 24 16.68 -3.05 9.65
CA TYR A 24 15.43 -3.63 9.20
C TYR A 24 14.88 -4.68 10.18
N SER A 25 15.73 -5.62 10.60
CA SER A 25 15.33 -6.68 11.53
C SER A 25 14.88 -6.11 12.88
N ILE A 26 15.49 -5.02 13.36
CA ILE A 26 15.08 -4.32 14.58
C ILE A 26 13.72 -3.64 14.36
N ALA A 27 13.55 -2.88 13.28
CA ALA A 27 12.30 -2.21 12.95
C ALA A 27 11.14 -3.21 12.82
N ARG A 28 11.37 -4.33 12.12
CA ARG A 28 10.44 -5.46 12.01
C ARG A 28 10.07 -6.02 13.37
N GLY A 29 11.06 -6.35 14.21
CA GLY A 29 10.82 -6.95 15.52
C GLY A 29 10.03 -6.01 16.45
N GLU A 30 10.34 -4.72 16.44
CA GLU A 30 9.60 -3.73 17.21
C GLU A 30 8.18 -3.53 16.70
N PHE A 31 7.98 -3.45 15.39
CA PHE A 31 6.66 -3.40 14.76
C PHE A 31 5.81 -4.61 15.18
N ASP A 32 6.35 -5.81 15.04
CA ASP A 32 5.64 -7.06 15.32
C ASP A 32 5.26 -7.16 16.81
N SER A 33 6.12 -6.64 17.70
CA SER A 33 5.87 -6.64 19.13
C SER A 33 4.76 -5.68 19.55
N VAL A 34 4.65 -4.50 18.95
CA VAL A 34 3.66 -3.48 19.38
C VAL A 34 2.28 -3.68 18.73
N THR A 35 2.24 -4.29 17.55
CA THR A 35 0.99 -4.57 16.82
C THR A 35 0.36 -5.92 17.20
N GLY A 36 1.13 -6.81 17.83
CA GLY A 36 0.69 -8.20 18.05
C GLY A 36 0.67 -9.04 16.78
N TYR A 37 1.23 -8.52 15.68
CA TYR A 37 1.27 -9.18 14.37
C TYR A 37 1.94 -10.56 14.43
N ALA A 38 3.05 -10.70 15.16
CA ALA A 38 3.75 -11.98 15.32
C ALA A 38 2.85 -13.06 15.96
N THR A 39 2.08 -12.69 16.98
CA THR A 39 1.16 -13.60 17.68
C THR A 39 0.06 -14.11 16.74
N GLU A 40 -0.45 -13.27 15.85
CA GLU A 40 -1.50 -13.65 14.89
C GLU A 40 -0.95 -14.41 13.67
N SER A 41 0.24 -14.06 13.20
CA SER A 41 0.91 -14.72 12.08
C SER A 41 1.58 -16.06 12.44
N GLY A 42 1.65 -16.40 13.74
CA GLY A 42 2.33 -17.59 14.24
C GLY A 42 3.86 -17.46 14.27
N GLU A 43 4.39 -16.24 14.16
CA GLU A 43 5.80 -15.94 14.34
C GLU A 43 6.13 -15.81 15.84
N SER A 44 7.34 -16.22 16.25
CA SER A 44 7.77 -16.02 17.63
C SER A 44 7.95 -14.53 17.89
N ALA A 45 7.15 -13.95 18.79
CA ALA A 45 7.26 -12.54 19.17
C ALA A 45 8.68 -12.24 19.70
N GLY A 46 9.50 -11.63 18.85
CA GLY A 46 10.78 -11.03 19.24
C GLY A 46 10.54 -9.81 20.11
N PHE A 47 11.45 -9.57 21.05
CA PHE A 47 11.22 -8.74 22.24
C PHE A 47 10.80 -7.28 22.00
N ALA A 48 9.99 -6.82 22.96
CA ALA A 48 9.38 -5.50 23.08
C ALA A 48 10.38 -4.37 23.31
N PHE A 49 10.18 -3.34 22.49
CA PHE A 49 10.51 -1.92 22.62
C PHE A 49 11.39 -1.45 23.80
N ARG A 50 12.44 -0.70 23.45
CA ARG A 50 13.40 -0.07 24.36
C ARG A 50 12.95 1.34 24.76
N ALA A 51 12.06 1.44 25.74
CA ALA A 51 11.59 2.74 26.26
C ALA A 51 12.69 3.60 26.94
N ASP A 52 13.90 3.05 27.19
CA ASP A 52 14.97 3.74 27.92
C ASP A 52 16.08 4.32 27.02
N VAL A 53 15.91 4.41 25.69
CA VAL A 53 16.95 4.92 24.76
C VAL A 53 17.40 6.32 25.17
N ASP A 54 16.48 7.18 25.58
CA ASP A 54 16.79 8.55 26.04
C ASP A 54 17.67 8.58 27.30
N ARG A 55 17.66 7.50 28.09
CA ARG A 55 18.50 7.34 29.29
C ARG A 55 19.88 6.79 28.97
N TRP A 56 20.12 6.35 27.74
CA TRP A 56 21.41 5.82 27.34
C TRP A 56 22.44 6.95 27.19
N PRO A 57 23.73 6.65 27.42
CA PRO A 57 24.79 7.58 27.10
C PRO A 57 24.63 8.08 25.66
N TRP A 58 24.84 9.38 25.43
CA TRP A 58 24.67 9.98 24.11
C TRP A 58 25.48 9.26 23.02
N THR A 59 26.64 8.70 23.38
CA THR A 59 27.47 7.88 22.50
C THR A 59 26.80 6.60 22.04
N VAL A 60 25.88 6.02 22.82
CA VAL A 60 25.08 4.85 22.41
C VAL A 60 23.89 5.33 21.58
N ARG A 61 23.24 6.44 21.99
CA ARG A 61 22.11 7.03 21.27
C ARG A 61 22.45 7.45 19.84
N LEU A 62 23.68 7.92 19.60
CA LEU A 62 24.15 8.27 18.26
C LEU A 62 24.10 7.11 17.26
N PHE A 63 24.09 5.87 17.75
CA PHE A 63 24.01 4.67 16.91
C PHE A 63 22.65 3.97 17.02
N TYR A 64 21.65 4.62 17.62
CA TYR A 64 20.32 4.03 17.76
C TYR A 64 19.73 3.62 16.41
N GLY A 65 19.14 2.43 16.33
CA GLY A 65 18.61 1.85 15.09
C GLY A 65 19.64 1.13 14.22
N SER A 66 20.94 1.47 14.30
CA SER A 66 21.99 0.81 13.50
C SER A 66 22.33 -0.63 13.95
N GLY A 67 21.74 -1.07 15.07
CA GLY A 67 22.04 -2.31 15.78
C GLY A 67 23.41 -2.34 16.48
N PHE A 68 24.27 -1.37 16.19
CA PHE A 68 25.51 -1.14 16.92
C PHE A 68 25.25 -0.61 18.34
N ASP A 69 24.13 0.08 18.53
CA ASP A 69 23.60 0.48 19.83
C ASP A 69 23.42 -0.72 20.78
N TRP A 70 23.06 -1.91 20.28
CA TRP A 70 22.97 -3.13 21.09
C TRP A 70 24.33 -3.57 21.62
N LEU A 71 25.35 -3.54 20.78
CA LEU A 71 26.71 -3.93 21.15
C LEU A 71 27.31 -2.91 22.12
N LEU A 72 27.11 -1.62 21.86
CA LEU A 72 27.49 -0.55 22.77
C LEU A 72 26.74 -0.62 24.10
N ALA A 73 25.42 -0.85 24.09
CA ALA A 73 24.63 -1.01 25.31
C ALA A 73 25.19 -2.13 26.19
N ARG A 74 25.57 -3.27 25.59
CA ARG A 74 26.27 -4.36 26.31
C ARG A 74 27.63 -3.92 26.88
N VAL A 75 28.44 -3.19 26.11
CA VAL A 75 29.73 -2.66 26.58
C VAL A 75 29.54 -1.72 27.78
N PHE A 76 28.47 -0.93 27.78
CA PHE A 76 28.14 -0.02 28.88
C PHE A 76 27.34 -0.67 30.02
N GLY A 77 27.14 -2.00 30.00
CA GLY A 77 26.38 -2.72 31.02
C GLY A 77 24.89 -2.35 31.06
N LEU A 78 24.37 -1.73 30.00
CA LEU A 78 22.96 -1.39 29.88
C LEU A 78 22.21 -2.66 29.50
N GLN A 79 21.32 -3.12 30.39
CA GLN A 79 20.34 -4.13 30.01
C GLN A 79 19.15 -3.42 29.36
N PRO A 80 18.83 -3.70 28.09
CA PRO A 80 17.60 -3.19 27.50
C PRO A 80 16.42 -3.74 28.31
N SER A 81 15.70 -2.85 28.99
CA SER A 81 14.46 -3.23 29.66
C SER A 81 13.35 -3.26 28.62
N ALA A 82 12.69 -4.40 28.49
CA ALA A 82 11.50 -4.52 27.66
C ALA A 82 10.33 -3.91 28.44
N ARG A 83 9.84 -2.76 27.97
CA ARG A 83 8.63 -2.13 28.51
C ARG A 83 7.61 -2.00 27.40
N GLY A 84 6.33 -2.04 27.75
CA GLY A 84 5.26 -1.65 26.84
C GLY A 84 5.52 -0.22 26.34
N ALA A 85 5.29 0.03 25.06
CA ALA A 85 5.35 1.38 24.52
C ALA A 85 4.19 2.21 25.07
N ASP A 86 4.46 3.44 25.52
CA ASP A 86 3.41 4.37 25.99
C ASP A 86 2.45 4.75 24.84
N ASN A 87 2.94 4.69 23.60
CA ASN A 87 2.15 4.87 22.38
C ASN A 87 2.48 3.77 21.34
N PRO A 88 1.86 2.57 21.45
CA PRO A 88 2.12 1.45 20.56
C PRO A 88 1.85 1.75 19.08
N SER A 89 0.77 2.48 18.79
CA SER A 89 0.39 2.92 17.45
C SER A 89 1.45 3.85 16.84
N GLY A 90 1.92 4.84 17.60
CA GLY A 90 2.99 5.72 17.16
C GLY A 90 4.29 4.99 16.80
N VAL A 91 4.64 3.96 17.58
CA VAL A 91 5.80 3.09 17.30
C VAL A 91 5.57 2.24 16.07
N ALA A 92 4.42 1.56 15.96
CA ALA A 92 4.08 0.73 14.81
C ALA A 92 4.19 1.52 13.50
N ARG A 93 3.62 2.72 13.49
CA ARG A 93 3.68 3.65 12.37
C ARG A 93 5.11 4.06 12.02
N GLY A 94 5.90 4.47 13.02
CA GLY A 94 7.29 4.85 12.81
C GLY A 94 8.13 3.72 12.22
N ARG A 95 7.93 2.48 12.71
CA ARG A 95 8.67 1.32 12.21
C ARG A 95 8.19 0.84 10.85
N LEU A 96 6.90 0.90 10.55
CA LEU A 96 6.41 0.57 9.21
C LEU A 96 6.96 1.57 8.17
N ALA A 97 6.99 2.86 8.49
CA ALA A 97 7.59 3.88 7.64
C ALA A 97 9.11 3.66 7.46
N GLU A 98 9.82 3.29 8.53
CA GLU A 98 11.24 2.96 8.46
C GLU A 98 11.49 1.70 7.61
N MET A 99 10.71 0.64 7.78
CA MET A 99 10.82 -0.58 6.98
C MET A 99 10.58 -0.31 5.49
N ALA A 100 9.65 0.59 5.16
CA ALA A 100 9.41 1.03 3.78
C ALA A 100 10.63 1.76 3.16
N GLY A 101 11.57 2.26 3.97
CA GLY A 101 12.84 2.80 3.49
C GLY A 101 13.84 1.75 2.98
N TYR A 102 13.50 0.45 3.07
CA TYR A 102 14.36 -0.66 2.67
C TYR A 102 13.76 -1.52 1.54
N LEU A 103 12.75 -1.01 0.82
CA LEU A 103 12.05 -1.76 -0.23
C LEU A 103 12.97 -2.13 -1.42
N ASP A 104 14.02 -1.35 -1.66
CA ASP A 104 14.99 -1.51 -2.74
C ASP A 104 16.07 -2.58 -2.46
N LEU A 105 16.16 -3.06 -1.21
CA LEU A 105 17.22 -4.01 -0.82
C LEU A 105 16.99 -5.42 -1.38
N SER A 106 15.76 -5.93 -1.29
CA SER A 106 15.42 -7.26 -1.79
C SER A 106 13.91 -7.46 -1.94
N LEU A 107 13.52 -8.40 -2.80
CA LEU A 107 12.13 -8.84 -2.90
C LEU A 107 11.59 -9.41 -1.57
N GLY A 108 12.48 -9.96 -0.73
CA GLY A 108 12.11 -10.45 0.61
C GLY A 108 11.64 -9.32 1.52
N HIS A 109 12.39 -8.21 1.58
CA HIS A 109 11.99 -7.02 2.34
C HIS A 109 10.72 -6.41 1.76
N LEU A 110 10.63 -6.29 0.44
CA LEU A 110 9.44 -5.78 -0.24
C LEU A 110 8.18 -6.58 0.13
N ALA A 111 8.24 -7.91 0.04
CA ALA A 111 7.12 -8.78 0.40
C ALA A 111 6.76 -8.69 1.89
N ASP A 112 7.76 -8.61 2.76
CA ASP A 112 7.61 -8.55 4.22
C ASP A 112 7.01 -7.22 4.71
N VAL A 113 7.36 -6.11 4.04
CA VAL A 113 6.72 -4.80 4.22
C VAL A 113 5.30 -4.80 3.66
N ALA A 114 5.10 -5.32 2.45
CA ALA A 114 3.78 -5.39 1.83
C ALA A 114 2.79 -6.16 2.70
N GLU A 115 3.21 -7.31 3.26
CA GLU A 115 2.36 -8.13 4.12
C GLU A 115 1.89 -7.37 5.38
N ARG A 116 2.81 -6.68 6.06
CA ARG A 116 2.51 -5.88 7.26
C ARG A 116 1.65 -4.66 6.94
N ALA A 117 1.96 -3.95 5.87
CA ALA A 117 1.15 -2.82 5.42
C ALA A 117 -0.27 -3.27 5.03
N LEU A 118 -0.42 -4.41 4.33
CA LEU A 118 -1.72 -5.01 4.04
C LEU A 118 -2.49 -5.40 5.30
N TRP A 119 -1.80 -5.88 6.34
CA TRP A 119 -2.42 -6.19 7.62
C TRP A 119 -2.91 -4.93 8.33
N VAL A 120 -2.07 -3.91 8.47
CA VAL A 120 -2.43 -2.62 9.10
C VAL A 120 -3.58 -1.97 8.35
N ALA A 121 -3.47 -1.86 7.02
CA ALA A 121 -4.54 -1.30 6.20
C ALA A 121 -5.84 -2.10 6.36
N ALA A 122 -5.81 -3.43 6.45
CA ALA A 122 -7.03 -4.22 6.57
C ALA A 122 -7.68 -4.17 7.96
N ARG A 123 -6.89 -4.12 9.04
CA ARG A 123 -7.37 -4.43 10.40
C ARG A 123 -7.21 -3.31 11.41
N ASP A 124 -6.24 -2.43 11.25
CA ASP A 124 -5.93 -1.45 12.29
C ASP A 124 -7.07 -0.44 12.40
N PRO A 125 -7.69 -0.23 13.57
CA PRO A 125 -8.76 0.75 13.70
C PRO A 125 -8.27 2.19 13.52
N GLN A 126 -6.99 2.48 13.77
CA GLN A 126 -6.44 3.83 13.78
C GLN A 126 -6.24 4.40 12.35
N PRO A 127 -6.90 5.52 12.00
CA PRO A 127 -6.79 6.11 10.66
C PRO A 127 -5.36 6.51 10.27
N LEU A 128 -4.56 7.00 11.21
CA LEU A 128 -3.17 7.42 10.94
C LEU A 128 -2.28 6.24 10.58
N ASP A 129 -2.49 5.08 11.21
CA ASP A 129 -1.70 3.88 10.93
C ASP A 129 -2.09 3.30 9.57
N GLN A 130 -3.39 3.32 9.24
CA GLN A 130 -3.86 2.98 7.90
C GLN A 130 -3.32 3.92 6.81
N ALA A 131 -3.21 5.22 7.09
CA ALA A 131 -2.66 6.19 6.14
C ALA A 131 -1.17 5.90 5.83
N VAL A 132 -0.36 5.63 6.86
CA VAL A 132 1.04 5.23 6.67
C VAL A 132 1.15 3.87 5.97
N ALA A 133 0.28 2.92 6.28
CA ALA A 133 0.24 1.66 5.55
C ALA A 133 -0.07 1.87 4.06
N VAL A 134 -0.97 2.78 3.71
CA VAL A 134 -1.26 3.17 2.33
C VAL A 134 -0.02 3.77 1.64
N GLU A 135 0.73 4.64 2.32
CA GLU A 135 1.99 5.19 1.81
C GLU A 135 3.06 4.10 1.62
N SER A 136 3.17 3.13 2.53
CA SER A 136 4.07 1.99 2.36
C SER A 136 3.67 1.10 1.17
N LEU A 137 2.37 0.87 0.95
CA LEU A 137 1.87 0.13 -0.21
C LEU A 137 2.12 0.87 -1.53
N GLU A 138 2.10 2.19 -1.51
CA GLU A 138 2.51 3.00 -2.66
C GLU A 138 3.98 2.75 -3.00
N GLY A 139 4.88 2.82 -2.02
CA GLY A 139 6.30 2.52 -2.22
C GLY A 139 6.52 1.11 -2.79
N VAL A 140 5.80 0.12 -2.24
CA VAL A 140 5.83 -1.27 -2.74
C VAL A 140 5.44 -1.35 -4.22
N LEU A 141 4.36 -0.68 -4.63
CA LEU A 141 3.90 -0.69 -6.03
C LEU A 141 4.86 0.07 -6.96
N ALA A 142 5.44 1.16 -6.48
CA ALA A 142 6.44 1.93 -7.22
C ALA A 142 7.68 1.07 -7.51
N GLU A 143 8.20 0.36 -6.51
CA GLU A 143 9.36 -0.53 -6.68
C GLU A 143 9.05 -1.73 -7.60
N LEU A 144 7.81 -2.25 -7.58
CA LEU A 144 7.39 -3.29 -8.51
C LEU A 144 7.08 -2.77 -9.94
N GLY A 145 7.01 -1.44 -10.13
CA GLY A 145 6.56 -0.85 -11.39
C GLY A 145 5.12 -1.20 -11.75
N VAL A 146 4.26 -1.42 -10.74
CA VAL A 146 2.87 -1.85 -10.94
C VAL A 146 1.93 -0.66 -10.87
N ASP A 147 1.17 -0.45 -11.95
CA ASP A 147 0.07 0.50 -11.94
C ASP A 147 -1.16 -0.12 -11.24
N PRO A 148 -1.72 0.55 -10.21
CA PRO A 148 -2.86 0.02 -9.47
C PRO A 148 -4.17 -0.06 -10.29
N LEU A 149 -4.28 0.67 -11.40
CA LEU A 149 -5.44 0.67 -12.29
C LEU A 149 -5.37 -0.45 -13.33
N ASP A 150 -4.17 -0.84 -13.74
CA ASP A 150 -3.94 -1.95 -14.68
C ASP A 150 -4.06 -3.33 -13.98
N SER A 151 -3.95 -3.34 -12.65
CA SER A 151 -4.13 -4.57 -11.85
C SER A 151 -5.58 -5.06 -11.88
N PRO A 152 -5.83 -6.37 -12.11
CA PRO A 152 -7.17 -6.94 -12.07
C PRO A 152 -7.88 -6.66 -10.74
N MET A 153 -9.21 -6.58 -10.76
CA MET A 153 -10.00 -6.58 -9.53
C MET A 153 -10.35 -8.02 -9.13
N ALA A 154 -10.43 -8.26 -7.82
CA ALA A 154 -11.01 -9.51 -7.34
C ALA A 154 -12.47 -9.58 -7.81
N ASP A 155 -12.86 -10.72 -8.37
CA ASP A 155 -14.28 -11.00 -8.55
C ASP A 155 -14.96 -10.98 -7.17
N ALA A 156 -16.27 -10.72 -7.12
CA ALA A 156 -17.04 -10.72 -5.87
C ALA A 156 -16.87 -12.01 -5.05
N GLY A 157 -16.34 -13.07 -5.68
CA GLY A 157 -15.99 -14.33 -5.06
C GLY A 157 -17.24 -15.15 -4.81
N GLY A 158 -17.12 -16.45 -5.03
CA GLY A 158 -18.11 -17.43 -4.58
C GLY A 158 -17.40 -18.59 -3.89
N GLU A 159 -18.18 -19.48 -3.27
CA GLU A 159 -17.66 -20.70 -2.66
C GLU A 159 -16.79 -21.50 -3.65
N ALA A 160 -17.17 -21.54 -4.93
CA ALA A 160 -16.40 -22.19 -5.98
C ALA A 160 -15.02 -21.54 -6.21
N THR A 161 -14.93 -20.20 -6.17
CA THR A 161 -13.65 -19.48 -6.31
C THR A 161 -12.75 -19.76 -5.12
N VAL A 162 -13.30 -19.72 -3.91
CA VAL A 162 -12.54 -20.02 -2.67
C VAL A 162 -12.05 -21.47 -2.69
N ALA A 163 -12.90 -22.42 -3.07
CA ALA A 163 -12.54 -23.84 -3.16
C ALA A 163 -11.44 -24.09 -4.21
N ALA A 164 -11.47 -23.39 -5.35
CA ALA A 164 -10.43 -23.48 -6.37
C ALA A 164 -9.08 -22.93 -5.86
N ILE A 165 -9.08 -21.79 -5.18
CA ILE A 165 -7.89 -21.21 -4.55
C ILE A 165 -7.31 -22.15 -3.50
N ASP A 166 -8.15 -22.71 -2.63
CA ASP A 166 -7.73 -23.67 -1.61
C ASP A 166 -7.15 -24.94 -2.23
N ALA A 167 -7.71 -25.42 -3.33
CA ALA A 167 -7.17 -26.56 -4.06
C ALA A 167 -5.78 -26.28 -4.62
N ASP A 168 -5.57 -25.10 -5.22
CA ASP A 168 -4.26 -24.68 -5.71
C ASP A 168 -3.26 -24.50 -4.55
N LEU A 169 -3.65 -23.88 -3.44
CA LEU A 169 -2.81 -23.76 -2.23
C LEU A 169 -2.37 -25.13 -1.72
N ARG A 170 -3.25 -26.14 -1.66
CA ARG A 170 -2.87 -27.51 -1.25
C ARG A 170 -1.85 -28.13 -2.21
N VAL A 171 -1.99 -27.89 -3.51
CA VAL A 171 -1.00 -28.34 -4.50
C VAL A 171 0.35 -27.67 -4.25
N LEU A 172 0.36 -26.35 -4.07
CA LEU A 172 1.59 -25.60 -3.76
C LEU A 172 2.22 -26.08 -2.45
N GLU A 173 1.44 -26.29 -1.40
CA GLU A 173 1.90 -26.81 -0.11
C GLU A 173 2.52 -28.22 -0.23
N SER A 174 1.94 -29.08 -1.07
CA SER A 174 2.52 -30.40 -1.36
C SER A 174 3.82 -30.33 -2.16
N ALA A 175 3.96 -29.30 -3.00
CA ALA A 175 5.13 -29.01 -3.81
C ALA A 175 6.11 -28.04 -3.14
N ALA A 176 5.94 -27.73 -1.85
CA ALA A 176 6.77 -26.76 -1.17
C ALA A 176 8.21 -27.26 -0.95
N PRO A 177 9.22 -26.38 -0.97
CA PRO A 177 10.63 -26.78 -0.83
C PRO A 177 10.93 -27.55 0.46
N TRP A 178 10.35 -27.11 1.58
CA TRP A 178 10.56 -27.76 2.89
C TRP A 178 9.93 -29.16 3.01
N ARG A 179 9.07 -29.57 2.07
CA ARG A 179 8.53 -30.94 2.02
C ARG A 179 9.49 -31.92 1.33
N ARG A 180 10.52 -31.43 0.65
CA ARG A 180 11.39 -32.25 -0.21
C ARG A 180 12.61 -32.85 0.48
N THR A 181 12.88 -32.56 1.76
CA THR A 181 14.06 -33.09 2.49
C THR A 181 15.35 -33.06 1.65
N ALA A 182 15.63 -31.92 1.01
CA ALA A 182 16.77 -31.68 0.11
C ALA A 182 16.82 -32.48 -1.21
N ARG A 183 15.77 -33.22 -1.59
CA ARG A 183 15.70 -33.86 -2.93
C ARG A 183 15.32 -32.85 -4.02
N GLU A 184 15.79 -33.09 -5.23
CA GLU A 184 15.34 -32.34 -6.40
C GLU A 184 13.85 -32.62 -6.74
N PRO A 185 13.11 -31.60 -7.21
CA PRO A 185 11.74 -31.78 -7.64
C PRO A 185 11.67 -32.57 -8.96
N SER A 186 10.77 -33.54 -9.03
CA SER A 186 10.49 -34.30 -10.26
C SER A 186 9.83 -33.42 -11.33
N ALA A 187 9.91 -33.83 -12.60
CA ALA A 187 9.27 -33.12 -13.72
C ALA A 187 7.74 -32.98 -13.56
N THR A 188 7.09 -33.94 -12.90
CA THR A 188 5.64 -33.88 -12.61
C THR A 188 5.33 -32.88 -11.50
N GLU A 189 6.14 -32.83 -10.44
CA GLU A 189 6.01 -31.83 -9.38
C GLU A 189 6.24 -30.41 -9.90
N ARG A 190 7.30 -30.21 -10.69
CA ARG A 190 7.58 -28.92 -11.34
C ARG A 190 6.38 -28.44 -12.16
N ARG A 191 5.87 -29.29 -13.06
CA ARG A 191 4.70 -28.95 -13.90
C ARG A 191 3.45 -28.60 -13.07
N ARG A 192 3.18 -29.36 -12.01
CA ARG A 192 2.03 -29.11 -11.13
C ARG A 192 2.19 -27.79 -10.37
N ALA A 193 3.37 -27.53 -9.80
CA ALA A 193 3.66 -26.30 -9.08
C ALA A 193 3.52 -25.08 -9.98
N LEU A 194 4.14 -25.10 -11.17
CA LEU A 194 4.05 -24.00 -12.14
C LEU A 194 2.60 -23.73 -12.59
N ALA A 195 1.83 -24.80 -12.87
CA ALA A 195 0.45 -24.64 -13.29
C ALA A 195 -0.45 -24.08 -12.16
N SER A 196 -0.23 -24.52 -10.91
CA SER A 196 -0.95 -23.99 -9.75
C SER A 196 -0.51 -22.58 -9.38
N LEU A 197 0.76 -22.21 -9.58
CA LEU A 197 1.24 -20.83 -9.45
C LEU A 197 0.53 -19.93 -10.44
N GLN A 198 0.58 -20.28 -11.72
CA GLN A 198 -0.04 -19.49 -12.78
C GLN A 198 -1.53 -19.26 -12.54
N ARG A 199 -2.27 -20.26 -12.05
CA ARG A 199 -3.70 -20.10 -11.71
C ARG A 199 -3.90 -19.33 -10.41
N GLY A 200 -3.15 -19.68 -9.37
CA GLY A 200 -3.29 -19.12 -8.03
C GLY A 200 -2.92 -17.65 -7.92
N THR A 201 -2.03 -17.16 -8.79
CA THR A 201 -1.58 -15.75 -8.81
C THR A 201 -2.20 -14.95 -9.97
N ALA A 202 -3.10 -15.53 -10.76
CA ALA A 202 -3.67 -14.84 -11.94
C ALA A 202 -4.55 -13.64 -11.57
N ARG A 203 -5.14 -13.63 -10.37
CA ARG A 203 -6.09 -12.62 -9.91
C ARG A 203 -5.93 -12.37 -8.42
N PRO A 204 -6.29 -11.17 -7.94
CA PRO A 204 -6.30 -10.89 -6.51
C PRO A 204 -7.32 -11.79 -5.82
N HIS A 205 -7.03 -12.17 -4.58
CA HIS A 205 -7.93 -13.03 -3.83
C HIS A 205 -9.14 -12.24 -3.31
N PRO A 206 -10.31 -12.90 -3.19
CA PRO A 206 -11.52 -12.25 -2.69
C PRO A 206 -11.35 -11.80 -1.22
N SER A 207 -10.59 -12.56 -0.43
CA SER A 207 -10.29 -12.26 0.97
C SER A 207 -8.86 -11.77 1.15
N ALA A 208 -8.69 -10.70 1.93
CA ALA A 208 -7.37 -10.18 2.32
C ALA A 208 -6.57 -11.19 3.15
N GLU A 209 -7.24 -12.04 3.93
CA GLU A 209 -6.56 -13.09 4.71
C GLU A 209 -5.95 -14.15 3.79
N LEU A 210 -6.68 -14.59 2.77
CA LEU A 210 -6.17 -15.55 1.78
C LEU A 210 -5.00 -14.96 0.99
N GLY A 211 -5.12 -13.70 0.55
CA GLY A 211 -4.04 -12.99 -0.12
C GLY A 211 -2.76 -12.96 0.72
N ARG A 212 -2.85 -12.56 1.99
CA ARG A 212 -1.70 -12.57 2.92
C ARG A 212 -1.13 -13.98 3.16
N ARG A 213 -1.99 -15.00 3.31
CA ARG A 213 -1.52 -16.39 3.47
C ARG A 213 -0.73 -16.87 2.25
N LEU A 214 -1.20 -16.58 1.04
CA LEU A 214 -0.47 -16.91 -0.18
C LEU A 214 0.85 -16.15 -0.24
N LEU A 215 0.84 -14.86 0.09
CA LEU A 215 2.04 -14.02 0.18
C LEU A 215 3.13 -14.65 1.07
N ARG A 216 2.78 -15.01 2.31
CA ARG A 216 3.69 -15.72 3.24
C ARG A 216 4.21 -17.01 2.66
N PHE A 217 3.32 -17.81 2.07
CA PHE A 217 3.68 -19.09 1.48
C PHE A 217 4.70 -18.91 0.36
N LEU A 218 4.44 -17.98 -0.58
CA LEU A 218 5.31 -17.71 -1.72
C LEU A 218 6.65 -17.12 -1.29
N HIS A 219 6.66 -16.20 -0.32
CA HIS A 219 7.89 -15.65 0.24
C HIS A 219 8.76 -16.76 0.84
N ARG A 220 8.18 -17.59 1.71
CA ARG A 220 8.90 -18.73 2.31
C ARG A 220 9.38 -19.72 1.25
N ALA A 221 8.57 -19.98 0.22
CA ALA A 221 8.94 -20.90 -0.87
C ALA A 221 10.10 -20.34 -1.69
N ALA A 222 10.06 -19.06 -2.07
CA ALA A 222 11.12 -18.40 -2.83
C ALA A 222 12.47 -18.41 -2.10
N VAL A 223 12.47 -18.23 -0.77
CA VAL A 223 13.68 -18.28 0.07
C VAL A 223 14.24 -19.70 0.20
N ALA A 224 13.36 -20.69 0.36
CA ALA A 224 13.76 -22.08 0.61
C ALA A 224 14.04 -22.90 -0.65
N GLU A 225 13.64 -22.43 -1.83
CA GLU A 225 13.76 -23.16 -3.09
C GLU A 225 15.20 -23.19 -3.61
N SER A 226 15.72 -24.40 -3.83
CA SER A 226 17.03 -24.62 -4.42
C SER A 226 16.98 -24.82 -5.94
N ASP A 227 15.84 -25.24 -6.49
CA ASP A 227 15.64 -25.39 -7.93
C ASP A 227 15.50 -24.01 -8.59
N PRO A 228 16.41 -23.58 -9.49
CA PRO A 228 16.40 -22.22 -10.03
C PRO A 228 15.12 -21.85 -10.78
N MET A 229 14.53 -22.81 -11.50
CA MET A 229 13.33 -22.57 -12.30
C MET A 229 12.11 -22.38 -11.40
N LEU A 230 11.94 -23.24 -10.39
CA LEU A 230 10.87 -23.05 -9.41
C LEU A 230 11.11 -21.80 -8.57
N ARG A 231 12.36 -21.49 -8.21
CA ARG A 231 12.70 -20.29 -7.43
C ARG A 231 12.24 -19.04 -8.16
N GLN A 232 12.55 -18.93 -9.45
CA GLN A 232 12.09 -17.81 -10.27
C GLN A 232 10.55 -17.77 -10.33
N ALA A 233 9.89 -18.91 -10.51
CA ALA A 233 8.43 -18.94 -10.54
C ALA A 233 7.78 -18.53 -9.20
N TRP A 234 8.37 -18.89 -8.05
CA TRP A 234 7.93 -18.43 -6.73
C TRP A 234 8.11 -16.91 -6.57
N VAL A 235 9.25 -16.38 -7.04
CA VAL A 235 9.58 -14.94 -7.04
C VAL A 235 8.60 -14.15 -7.91
N ASP A 236 8.35 -14.61 -9.14
CA ASP A 236 7.42 -13.96 -10.07
C ASP A 236 5.98 -14.01 -9.54
N GLY A 237 5.58 -15.16 -9.00
CA GLY A 237 4.30 -15.33 -8.32
C GLY A 237 4.15 -14.39 -7.12
N LEU A 238 5.21 -14.26 -6.31
CA LEU A 238 5.24 -13.38 -5.15
C LEU A 238 5.04 -11.92 -5.57
N ALA A 239 5.85 -11.43 -6.52
CA ALA A 239 5.73 -10.07 -7.05
C ALA A 239 4.33 -9.78 -7.61
N THR A 240 3.76 -10.76 -8.33
CA THR A 240 2.40 -10.66 -8.88
C THR A 240 1.35 -10.51 -7.78
N VAL A 241 1.40 -11.36 -6.74
CA VAL A 241 0.44 -11.31 -5.63
C VAL A 241 0.60 -10.04 -4.80
N VAL A 242 1.84 -9.60 -4.52
CA VAL A 242 2.09 -8.31 -3.86
C VAL A 242 1.42 -7.19 -4.65
N GLY A 243 1.73 -7.08 -5.94
CA GLY A 243 1.20 -6.02 -6.80
C GLY A 243 -0.32 -6.02 -6.83
N GLN A 244 -0.94 -7.19 -6.97
CA GLN A 244 -2.40 -7.34 -6.99
C GLN A 244 -3.07 -6.96 -5.66
N GLU A 245 -2.58 -7.47 -4.52
CA GLU A 245 -3.18 -7.20 -3.21
C GLU A 245 -2.94 -5.76 -2.77
N ALA A 246 -1.76 -5.18 -3.00
CA ALA A 246 -1.48 -3.77 -2.72
C ALA A 246 -2.38 -2.86 -3.57
N SER A 247 -2.48 -3.13 -4.88
CA SER A 247 -3.38 -2.39 -5.77
C SER A 247 -4.85 -2.50 -5.37
N ARG A 248 -5.29 -3.69 -4.94
CA ARG A 248 -6.65 -3.90 -4.44
C ARG A 248 -6.89 -3.10 -3.16
N MET A 249 -5.94 -3.13 -2.22
CA MET A 249 -6.06 -2.43 -0.95
C MET A 249 -6.14 -0.90 -1.15
N LEU A 250 -5.29 -0.31 -2.00
CA LEU A 250 -5.36 1.12 -2.33
C LEU A 250 -6.75 1.51 -2.87
N ARG A 251 -7.29 0.70 -3.78
CA ARG A 251 -8.62 0.94 -4.38
C ARG A 251 -9.74 0.81 -3.36
N ILE A 252 -9.65 -0.13 -2.41
CA ILE A 252 -10.59 -0.24 -1.29
C ILE A 252 -10.49 1.00 -0.38
N LYS A 253 -9.28 1.48 -0.10
CA LYS A 253 -9.06 2.60 0.83
C LYS A 253 -9.51 3.96 0.30
N LEU A 254 -9.67 4.10 -1.00
CA LEU A 254 -10.26 5.30 -1.62
C LEU A 254 -11.68 5.59 -1.10
N THR A 255 -12.46 4.56 -0.77
CA THR A 255 -13.82 4.67 -0.22
C THR A 255 -13.91 4.26 1.24
N ALA A 256 -12.81 4.35 2.01
CA ALA A 256 -12.77 3.91 3.40
C ALA A 256 -13.70 4.73 4.31
N SER A 257 -14.53 4.02 5.08
CA SER A 257 -15.32 4.56 6.18
C SER A 257 -15.01 3.82 7.48
N ASP A 258 -15.41 4.38 8.62
CA ASP A 258 -15.46 3.66 9.88
C ASP A 258 -16.70 2.76 10.00
N GLU A 259 -16.87 2.13 11.17
CA GLU A 259 -17.98 1.22 11.47
C GLU A 259 -19.35 1.90 11.45
N LEU A 260 -19.38 3.22 11.66
CA LEU A 260 -20.59 4.04 11.62
C LEU A 260 -20.86 4.60 10.22
N GLY A 261 -20.03 4.25 9.23
CA GLY A 261 -20.12 4.77 7.86
C GLY A 261 -19.57 6.19 7.71
N VAL A 262 -18.87 6.72 8.72
CA VAL A 262 -18.23 8.05 8.64
C VAL A 262 -16.95 7.93 7.79
N PRO A 263 -16.76 8.80 6.77
CA PRO A 263 -15.57 8.77 5.95
C PRO A 263 -14.26 8.94 6.75
N ARG A 264 -13.24 8.14 6.41
CA ARG A 264 -11.88 8.27 6.96
C ARG A 264 -11.03 9.17 6.07
N ASP A 265 -11.27 10.47 6.14
CA ASP A 265 -10.73 11.48 5.21
C ASP A 265 -9.21 11.35 4.98
N ASP A 266 -8.40 11.19 6.03
CA ASP A 266 -6.94 11.10 5.90
C ASP A 266 -6.50 9.84 5.15
N VAL A 267 -7.16 8.71 5.40
CA VAL A 267 -6.88 7.43 4.72
C VAL A 267 -7.25 7.53 3.25
N ARG A 268 -8.44 8.08 2.96
CA ARG A 268 -8.95 8.27 1.60
C ARG A 268 -8.08 9.23 0.81
N ARG A 269 -7.67 10.34 1.42
CA ARG A 269 -6.72 11.31 0.85
C ARG A 269 -5.40 10.64 0.51
N SER A 270 -4.84 9.86 1.42
CA SER A 270 -3.59 9.14 1.19
C SER A 270 -3.72 8.16 0.02
N ALA A 271 -4.83 7.42 -0.05
CA ALA A 271 -5.10 6.48 -1.15
C ALA A 271 -5.27 7.18 -2.50
N ILE A 272 -6.00 8.30 -2.55
CA ILE A 272 -6.17 9.11 -3.75
C ILE A 272 -4.80 9.61 -4.25
N LEU A 273 -4.00 10.18 -3.36
CA LEU A 273 -2.68 10.70 -3.73
C LEU A 273 -1.73 9.59 -4.19
N ALA A 274 -1.72 8.45 -3.52
CA ALA A 274 -0.93 7.29 -3.91
C ALA A 274 -1.30 6.80 -5.31
N ILE A 275 -2.60 6.65 -5.60
CA ILE A 275 -3.07 6.22 -6.92
C ILE A 275 -2.69 7.24 -8.00
N VAL A 276 -2.82 8.54 -7.73
CA VAL A 276 -2.41 9.59 -8.70
C VAL A 276 -0.90 9.60 -8.93
N ARG A 277 -0.08 9.37 -7.91
CA ARG A 277 1.38 9.31 -8.07
C ARG A 277 1.83 8.10 -8.88
N LEU A 278 1.20 6.95 -8.67
CA LEU A 278 1.53 5.70 -9.38
C LEU A 278 1.01 5.70 -10.82
N ALA A 279 -0.26 6.06 -11.01
CA ALA A 279 -0.91 5.96 -12.31
C ALA A 279 -0.93 7.26 -13.12
N GLY A 280 -0.49 8.37 -12.52
CA GLY A 280 -0.45 9.68 -13.14
C GLY A 280 -1.84 10.32 -13.34
N PRO A 281 -1.94 11.33 -14.23
CA PRO A 281 -3.19 12.08 -14.47
C PRO A 281 -4.36 11.22 -14.95
N ARG A 282 -4.10 10.08 -15.63
CA ARG A 282 -5.14 9.15 -16.07
C ARG A 282 -5.95 8.53 -14.93
N ALA A 283 -5.46 8.61 -13.69
CA ALA A 283 -6.19 8.16 -12.53
C ALA A 283 -7.40 9.01 -12.17
N VAL A 284 -7.38 10.31 -12.46
CA VAL A 284 -8.40 11.25 -11.95
C VAL A 284 -9.81 10.91 -12.49
N PRO A 285 -10.02 10.64 -13.79
CA PRO A 285 -11.33 10.18 -14.27
C PRO A 285 -11.83 8.92 -13.55
N TRP A 286 -10.94 7.97 -13.27
CA TRP A 286 -11.29 6.75 -12.54
C TRP A 286 -11.66 7.04 -11.08
N ILE A 287 -10.90 7.92 -10.40
CA ILE A 287 -11.18 8.35 -9.02
C ILE A 287 -12.55 9.03 -8.93
N VAL A 288 -12.84 9.96 -9.84
CA VAL A 288 -14.14 10.63 -9.95
C VAL A 288 -15.26 9.61 -10.09
N HIS A 289 -15.12 8.66 -11.02
CA HIS A 289 -16.11 7.59 -11.21
C HIS A 289 -16.31 6.76 -9.94
N GLN A 290 -15.25 6.35 -9.24
CA GLN A 290 -15.37 5.54 -8.02
C GLN A 290 -16.08 6.28 -6.90
N LEU A 291 -15.74 7.56 -6.67
CA LEU A 291 -16.35 8.35 -5.61
C LEU A 291 -17.85 8.55 -5.84
N VAL A 292 -18.24 8.93 -7.06
CA VAL A 292 -19.66 9.11 -7.42
C VAL A 292 -20.41 7.78 -7.36
N ARG A 293 -19.82 6.68 -7.81
CA ARG A 293 -20.41 5.34 -7.71
C ARG A 293 -20.65 4.94 -6.26
N SER A 294 -19.68 5.17 -5.38
CA SER A 294 -19.81 4.86 -3.94
C SER A 294 -20.86 5.73 -3.24
N GLY A 295 -21.07 6.96 -3.70
CA GLY A 295 -22.13 7.87 -3.25
C GLY A 295 -23.51 7.63 -3.88
N ALA A 296 -23.72 6.51 -4.58
CA ALA A 296 -24.95 6.22 -5.32
C ALA A 296 -25.38 7.35 -6.28
N GLY A 297 -24.41 7.93 -6.99
CA GLY A 297 -24.64 9.04 -7.93
C GLY A 297 -24.64 10.42 -7.28
N ARG A 298 -24.43 10.53 -5.96
CA ARG A 298 -24.27 11.79 -5.25
C ARG A 298 -22.81 12.19 -5.15
N LEU A 299 -22.58 13.48 -4.90
CA LEU A 299 -21.26 13.99 -4.52
C LEU A 299 -20.81 13.30 -3.23
N ASP A 300 -19.50 13.09 -3.13
CA ASP A 300 -18.88 12.50 -1.94
C ASP A 300 -19.27 13.26 -0.67
N SER A 301 -19.48 12.60 0.46
CA SER A 301 -19.88 13.29 1.71
C SER A 301 -18.74 14.10 2.33
N SER A 302 -17.47 13.77 2.05
CA SER A 302 -16.31 14.45 2.62
C SER A 302 -15.93 15.72 1.86
N GLU A 303 -15.98 16.88 2.52
CA GLU A 303 -15.50 18.15 1.97
C GLU A 303 -14.02 18.07 1.57
N HIS A 304 -13.18 17.46 2.40
CA HIS A 304 -11.73 17.38 2.15
C HIS A 304 -11.44 16.58 0.89
N VAL A 305 -12.13 15.46 0.69
CA VAL A 305 -12.00 14.63 -0.51
C VAL A 305 -12.53 15.38 -1.73
N ARG A 306 -13.71 16.00 -1.66
CA ARG A 306 -14.24 16.78 -2.79
C ARG A 306 -13.29 17.90 -3.20
N ARG A 307 -12.76 18.67 -2.23
CA ARG A 307 -11.78 19.73 -2.49
C ARG A 307 -10.49 19.21 -3.14
N LEU A 308 -9.99 18.05 -2.68
CA LEU A 308 -8.83 17.41 -3.30
C LEU A 308 -9.11 17.05 -4.76
N VAL A 309 -10.25 16.39 -5.03
CA VAL A 309 -10.61 15.96 -6.39
C VAL A 309 -10.82 17.14 -7.32
N VAL A 310 -11.45 18.22 -6.86
CA VAL A 310 -11.58 19.47 -7.64
C VAL A 310 -10.22 20.00 -8.08
N ARG A 311 -9.23 20.01 -7.17
CA ARG A 311 -7.85 20.43 -7.50
C ARG A 311 -7.17 19.49 -8.47
N LEU A 312 -7.37 18.18 -8.33
CA LEU A 312 -6.84 17.19 -9.25
C LEU A 312 -7.44 17.35 -10.65
N CYS A 313 -8.75 17.61 -10.76
CA CYS A 313 -9.40 17.91 -12.03
C CYS A 313 -8.82 19.17 -12.68
N ALA A 314 -8.61 20.25 -11.92
CA ALA A 314 -8.03 21.50 -12.43
C ALA A 314 -6.61 21.33 -13.00
N ALA A 315 -5.87 20.32 -12.54
CA ALA A 315 -4.51 20.02 -12.99
C ALA A 315 -4.46 19.02 -14.15
N LEU A 316 -5.61 18.58 -14.68
CA LEU A 316 -5.66 17.61 -15.77
C LEU A 316 -5.21 18.21 -17.10
N PRO A 317 -4.49 17.45 -17.94
CA PRO A 317 -4.27 17.84 -19.31
C PRO A 317 -5.59 17.76 -20.11
N ALA A 318 -5.70 18.59 -21.15
CA ALA A 318 -6.94 18.83 -21.89
C ALA A 318 -7.56 17.54 -22.47
N GLU A 319 -6.75 16.57 -22.85
CA GLU A 319 -7.19 15.28 -23.39
C GLU A 319 -7.89 14.38 -22.36
N LEU A 320 -7.73 14.65 -21.05
CA LEU A 320 -8.33 13.85 -19.97
C LEU A 320 -9.54 14.49 -19.30
N VAL A 321 -9.77 15.79 -19.51
CA VAL A 321 -10.83 16.54 -18.80
C VAL A 321 -12.25 16.02 -19.11
N ASP A 322 -12.43 15.42 -20.29
CA ASP A 322 -13.72 14.91 -20.77
C ASP A 322 -13.75 13.37 -20.93
N VAL A 323 -12.75 12.67 -20.40
CA VAL A 323 -12.72 11.20 -20.44
C VAL A 323 -13.70 10.65 -19.41
N ARG A 324 -14.61 9.80 -19.86
CA ARG A 324 -15.55 9.06 -19.00
C ARG A 324 -15.01 7.65 -18.73
N VAL A 325 -15.18 7.19 -17.49
CA VAL A 325 -14.91 5.81 -17.08
C VAL A 325 -16.24 5.15 -16.74
N GLY A 326 -16.57 4.08 -17.47
CA GLY A 326 -17.87 3.41 -17.35
C GLY A 326 -19.03 4.37 -17.59
N GLU A 327 -20.08 4.25 -16.77
CA GLU A 327 -21.26 5.14 -16.81
C GLU A 327 -21.09 6.41 -15.95
N GLY A 328 -19.93 6.60 -15.31
CA GLY A 328 -19.70 7.75 -14.43
C GLY A 328 -19.57 9.08 -15.15
N PRO A 329 -19.55 10.19 -14.39
CA PRO A 329 -19.27 11.51 -14.94
C PRO A 329 -17.80 11.64 -15.36
N SER A 330 -17.53 12.44 -16.40
CA SER A 330 -16.19 12.93 -16.70
C SER A 330 -15.74 13.97 -15.65
N PRO A 331 -14.44 14.31 -15.57
CA PRO A 331 -13.96 15.36 -14.67
C PRO A 331 -14.69 16.71 -14.81
N ILE A 332 -15.01 17.16 -16.03
CA ILE A 332 -15.78 18.41 -16.22
C ILE A 332 -17.25 18.27 -15.80
N GLU A 333 -17.86 17.10 -15.99
CA GLU A 333 -19.22 16.80 -15.51
C GLU A 333 -19.27 16.84 -13.98
N PHE A 334 -18.27 16.24 -13.32
CA PHE A 334 -18.13 16.29 -11.87
C PHE A 334 -17.94 17.72 -11.35
N LEU A 335 -17.05 18.52 -11.96
CA LEU A 335 -16.83 19.91 -11.55
C LEU A 335 -18.12 20.73 -11.68
N TYR A 336 -18.86 20.56 -12.77
CA TYR A 336 -20.15 21.22 -12.96
C TYR A 336 -21.19 20.77 -11.92
N ASP A 337 -21.24 19.48 -11.59
CA ASP A 337 -22.12 18.97 -10.53
C ASP A 337 -21.76 19.57 -9.16
N VAL A 338 -20.48 19.74 -8.83
CA VAL A 338 -20.04 20.44 -7.61
C VAL A 338 -20.51 21.90 -7.63
N VAL A 339 -20.34 22.62 -8.74
CA VAL A 339 -20.82 24.01 -8.88
C VAL A 339 -22.32 24.12 -8.63
N LYS A 340 -23.12 23.12 -9.03
CA LYS A 340 -24.59 23.18 -8.94
C LYS A 340 -25.18 22.62 -7.66
N ARG A 341 -24.57 21.57 -7.10
CA ARG A 341 -25.20 20.73 -6.08
C ARG A 341 -24.47 20.74 -4.74
N ASP A 342 -23.27 21.29 -4.66
CA ASP A 342 -22.55 21.33 -3.38
C ASP A 342 -23.15 22.40 -2.46
N ASP A 343 -23.32 22.04 -1.18
CA ASP A 343 -23.86 22.95 -0.16
C ASP A 343 -22.84 24.04 0.24
N LEU A 344 -21.55 23.81 0.00
CA LEU A 344 -20.48 24.71 0.40
C LEU A 344 -20.18 25.75 -0.68
N ALA A 345 -20.62 26.98 -0.46
CA ALA A 345 -20.41 28.09 -1.40
C ALA A 345 -18.92 28.31 -1.79
N GLY A 346 -18.00 28.14 -0.82
CA GLY A 346 -16.57 28.24 -1.10
C GLY A 346 -16.07 27.15 -2.04
N LEU A 347 -16.54 25.91 -1.89
CA LEU A 347 -16.16 24.80 -2.76
C LEU A 347 -16.77 24.95 -4.16
N ARG A 348 -18.00 25.45 -4.27
CA ARG A 348 -18.61 25.80 -5.57
C ARG A 348 -17.78 26.80 -6.35
N THR A 349 -17.25 27.82 -5.67
CA THR A 349 -16.39 28.85 -6.29
C THR A 349 -15.10 28.23 -6.83
N VAL A 350 -14.42 27.42 -6.02
CA VAL A 350 -13.18 26.72 -6.44
C VAL A 350 -13.45 25.74 -7.58
N ALA A 351 -14.59 25.05 -7.58
CA ALA A 351 -14.99 24.16 -8.66
C ALA A 351 -15.28 24.92 -9.97
N LEU A 352 -15.85 26.12 -9.89
CA LEU A 352 -16.10 26.98 -11.04
C LEU A 352 -14.79 27.47 -11.67
N GLU A 353 -13.81 27.85 -10.85
CA GLU A 353 -12.46 28.20 -11.31
C GLU A 353 -11.77 27.01 -11.96
N ALA A 354 -11.81 25.84 -11.31
CA ALA A 354 -11.27 24.60 -11.86
C ALA A 354 -11.91 24.25 -13.22
N LEU A 355 -13.23 24.45 -13.36
CA LEU A 355 -13.95 24.20 -14.60
C LEU A 355 -13.48 25.16 -15.71
N ALA A 356 -13.29 26.44 -15.40
CA ALA A 356 -12.76 27.40 -16.37
C ALA A 356 -11.35 26.99 -16.84
N ILE A 357 -10.47 26.58 -15.92
CA ILE A 357 -9.11 26.10 -16.23
C ILE A 357 -9.15 24.87 -17.15
N CYS A 358 -9.95 23.85 -16.81
CA CYS A 358 -10.10 22.64 -17.63
C CYS A 358 -10.58 22.94 -19.06
N LEU A 359 -11.37 24.00 -19.24
CA LEU A 359 -11.92 24.42 -20.53
C LEU A 359 -11.05 25.44 -21.26
N GLY A 360 -9.89 25.82 -20.70
CA GLY A 360 -8.99 26.82 -21.29
C GLY A 360 -9.60 28.22 -21.36
N ARG A 361 -10.46 28.58 -20.40
CA ARG A 361 -11.17 29.86 -20.32
C ARG A 361 -10.61 30.73 -19.20
N ASP A 362 -10.82 32.04 -19.32
CA ASP A 362 -10.58 32.98 -18.23
C ASP A 362 -11.47 32.66 -17.03
N THR A 363 -10.91 32.79 -15.82
CA THR A 363 -11.63 32.51 -14.58
C THR A 363 -12.68 33.59 -14.32
N SER A 364 -13.93 33.17 -14.12
CA SER A 364 -15.05 34.03 -13.74
C SER A 364 -15.87 33.35 -12.65
N HIS A 365 -16.25 34.12 -11.63
CA HIS A 365 -17.05 33.65 -10.51
C HIS A 365 -18.56 33.68 -10.77
N ASP A 366 -19.00 34.16 -11.95
CA ASP A 366 -20.40 34.13 -12.35
C ASP A 366 -20.78 32.73 -12.86
N PRO A 367 -21.65 31.96 -12.17
CA PRO A 367 -22.00 30.61 -12.61
C PRO A 367 -22.81 30.58 -13.93
N ALA A 368 -23.34 31.72 -14.41
CA ALA A 368 -24.17 31.77 -15.61
C ALA A 368 -23.40 31.32 -16.87
N TRP A 369 -22.09 31.56 -16.96
CA TRP A 369 -21.30 31.09 -18.09
C TRP A 369 -21.21 29.56 -18.12
N ALA A 370 -21.16 28.90 -16.96
CA ALA A 370 -21.09 27.45 -16.87
C ALA A 370 -22.43 26.83 -17.32
N ASP A 371 -23.56 27.46 -16.99
CA ASP A 371 -24.88 27.07 -17.49
C ASP A 371 -24.96 27.18 -19.02
N ALA A 372 -24.54 28.32 -19.57
CA ALA A 372 -24.54 28.54 -21.01
C ALA A 372 -23.67 27.51 -21.74
N TYR A 373 -22.46 27.25 -21.24
CA TYR A 373 -21.57 26.21 -21.77
C TYR A 373 -22.25 24.83 -21.74
N TRP A 374 -22.90 24.47 -20.64
CA TRP A 374 -23.55 23.17 -20.49
C TRP A 374 -24.74 23.00 -21.43
N GLN A 375 -25.55 24.05 -21.59
CA GLN A 375 -26.67 24.07 -22.54
C GLN A 375 -26.19 23.94 -23.97
N GLU A 376 -25.16 24.69 -24.38
CA GLU A 376 -24.56 24.56 -25.71
C GLU A 376 -24.02 23.16 -25.97
N ARG A 377 -23.33 22.58 -24.99
CA ARG A 377 -22.78 21.22 -25.07
C ARG A 377 -23.89 20.19 -25.23
N ALA A 378 -24.96 20.29 -24.46
CA ALA A 378 -26.12 19.40 -24.57
C ALA A 378 -26.77 19.48 -25.96
N LEU A 379 -26.90 20.70 -26.52
CA LEU A 379 -27.42 20.91 -27.88
C LEU A 379 -26.51 20.31 -28.95
N ARG A 380 -25.18 20.45 -28.82
CA ARG A 380 -24.20 19.85 -29.75
C ARG A 380 -24.16 18.32 -29.66
N GLY A 381 -24.34 17.77 -28.46
CA GLY A 381 -24.44 16.32 -28.23
C GLY A 381 -25.72 15.72 -28.80
N ALA A 382 -26.85 16.40 -28.66
CA ALA A 382 -28.13 16.00 -29.25
C ALA A 382 -28.13 16.03 -30.79
N GLY A 383 -27.30 16.88 -31.40
CA GLY A 383 -27.06 16.91 -32.85
C GLY A 383 -26.10 15.84 -33.38
N ARG A 384 -25.56 14.97 -32.52
CA ARG A 384 -24.67 13.84 -32.85
C ARG A 384 -25.25 12.48 -32.41
N ALA A 385 -26.58 12.38 -32.24
CA ALA A 385 -27.23 11.07 -32.26
C ALA A 385 -27.17 10.51 -33.71
N PRO A 386 -26.95 9.18 -33.90
CA PRO A 386 -26.80 8.55 -35.21
C PRO A 386 -28.01 8.77 -36.14
#